data_AF-A0A4Y2LWU1-F1
#
_entry.id   AF-A0A4Y2LWU1-F1
#
_cell.length_a   1.000
_cell.length_b   1.000
_cell.length_c   1.000
_cell.angle_alpha   90.00
_cell.angle_beta   90.00
_cell.angle_gamma   90.00
#
_symmetry.space_group_name_H-M   'P 1'
#
loop_
_entity.id
_entity.type
_entity.pdbx_description
1 polymer ?
#
loop_
_entity_poly.entity_id
_entity_poly.type
_entity_poly.pdbx_seq_one_letter_code
_entity_poly.pdbx_strand_id
1 'polypeptide(L)'
;MCVPSVRVLTEEQEECVQSVRNLTLKIDSSIFAMYQILFLLLTAVVAANAIVCTPEICESQKPCPQVQCEEGQTLVENGSSCECCPACITFLGKGEKCPSSHVRGGPPPTTKCEDGLSCLENEDHEYVCTCTCDN
;
A
#
# COMPACT_ATOMS: atom_id res chain seq x y z
N MET A 1 50.33 -60.45 -9.21
CA MET A 1 49.26 -59.88 -8.35
C MET A 1 49.89 -58.80 -7.50
N CYS A 2 49.46 -57.54 -7.62
CA CYS A 2 49.69 -56.48 -6.62
C CYS A 2 48.56 -55.45 -6.76
N VAL A 3 47.68 -55.41 -5.76
CA VAL A 3 46.60 -54.42 -5.61
C VAL A 3 47.21 -53.19 -4.92
N PRO A 4 46.92 -51.94 -5.33
CA PRO A 4 47.37 -50.79 -4.58
C PRO A 4 46.50 -50.60 -3.32
N SER A 5 47.23 -50.37 -2.23
CA SER A 5 46.76 -50.22 -0.86
C SER A 5 45.78 -49.05 -0.69
N VAL A 6 44.66 -49.34 -0.02
CA VAL A 6 43.75 -48.36 0.56
C VAL A 6 44.54 -47.47 1.53
N ARG A 7 44.55 -46.16 1.32
CA ARG A 7 45.07 -45.19 2.30
C ARG A 7 44.01 -45.00 3.38
N VAL A 8 44.32 -45.44 4.59
CA VAL A 8 43.58 -45.15 5.81
C VAL A 8 43.69 -43.65 6.09
N LEU A 9 42.56 -42.95 6.13
CA LEU A 9 42.46 -41.57 6.60
C LEU A 9 42.71 -41.58 8.13
N THR A 10 43.58 -40.70 8.61
CA THR A 10 43.93 -40.52 10.02
C THR A 10 42.76 -39.93 10.82
N GLU A 11 42.56 -40.31 12.08
CA GLU A 11 41.51 -39.81 13.00
C GLU A 11 41.38 -38.27 13.03
N GLU A 12 42.49 -37.51 12.90
CA GLU A 12 42.45 -36.04 12.85
C GLU A 12 41.76 -35.46 11.60
N GLN A 13 41.66 -36.21 10.50
CA GLN A 13 40.97 -35.78 9.29
C GLN A 13 39.44 -35.91 9.43
N GLU A 14 38.94 -36.84 10.25
CA GLU A 14 37.49 -37.02 10.43
C GLU A 14 36.86 -35.88 11.22
N GLU A 15 37.52 -35.39 12.28
CA GLU A 15 37.05 -34.24 13.06
C GLU A 15 37.00 -32.95 12.23
N CYS A 16 37.99 -32.74 11.34
CA CYS A 16 38.01 -31.60 10.44
C CYS A 16 36.87 -31.66 9.41
N VAL A 17 36.61 -32.85 8.84
CA VAL A 17 35.53 -33.07 7.86
C VAL A 17 34.14 -32.90 8.51
N GLN A 18 33.94 -33.36 9.75
CA GLN A 18 32.70 -33.13 10.48
C GLN A 18 32.48 -31.67 10.87
N SER A 19 33.54 -30.97 11.27
CA SER A 19 33.49 -29.53 11.56
C SER A 19 33.11 -28.72 10.31
N VAL A 20 33.70 -29.01 9.16
CA VAL A 20 33.36 -28.38 7.88
C VAL A 20 31.93 -28.71 7.45
N ARG A 21 31.47 -29.96 7.58
CA ARG A 21 30.09 -30.35 7.27
C ARG A 21 29.05 -29.58 8.10
N ASN A 22 29.29 -29.45 9.40
CA ASN A 22 28.41 -28.71 10.30
C ASN A 22 28.39 -27.20 9.97
N LEU A 23 29.52 -26.62 9.56
CA LEU A 23 29.55 -25.24 9.07
C LEU A 23 28.73 -25.07 7.79
N THR A 24 28.89 -25.95 6.79
CA THR A 24 28.11 -25.88 5.54
C THR A 24 26.61 -25.99 5.78
N LEU A 25 26.16 -26.96 6.60
CA LEU A 25 24.72 -27.10 6.94
C LEU A 25 24.16 -25.88 7.66
N LYS A 26 24.96 -25.22 8.51
CA LYS A 26 24.56 -24.00 9.23
C LYS A 26 24.47 -22.79 8.29
N ILE A 27 25.33 -22.73 7.27
CA ILE A 27 25.32 -21.70 6.23
C ILE A 27 24.09 -21.92 5.31
N ASP A 28 23.79 -23.15 4.89
CA ASP A 28 22.60 -23.47 4.08
C ASP A 28 21.29 -23.15 4.82
N SER A 29 21.20 -23.49 6.11
CA SER A 29 20.03 -23.17 6.94
C SER A 29 19.84 -21.65 7.13
N SER A 30 20.93 -20.92 7.36
CA SER A 30 20.91 -19.46 7.49
C SER A 30 20.57 -18.75 6.18
N ILE A 31 21.09 -19.26 5.05
CA ILE A 31 20.80 -18.74 3.70
C ILE A 31 19.34 -19.01 3.35
N PHE A 32 18.82 -20.20 3.62
CA PHE A 32 17.43 -20.55 3.37
C PHE A 32 16.47 -19.68 4.21
N ALA A 33 16.78 -19.44 5.48
CA ALA A 33 16.01 -18.54 6.34
C ALA A 33 16.05 -17.09 5.84
N MET A 34 17.22 -16.59 5.43
CA MET A 34 17.38 -15.25 4.86
C MET A 34 16.58 -15.09 3.55
N TYR A 35 16.59 -16.11 2.69
CA TYR A 35 15.84 -16.11 1.43
C TYR A 35 14.32 -16.16 1.66
N GLN A 36 13.85 -16.91 2.66
CA GLN A 36 12.44 -16.93 3.03
C GLN A 36 11.95 -15.57 3.54
N ILE A 37 12.75 -14.89 4.38
CA ILE A 37 12.43 -13.54 4.86
C ILE A 37 12.40 -12.55 3.69
N LEU A 38 13.38 -12.63 2.77
CA LEU A 38 13.42 -11.78 1.59
C LEU A 38 12.20 -12.00 0.67
N PHE A 39 11.80 -13.27 0.45
CA PHE A 39 10.60 -13.61 -0.32
C PHE A 39 9.33 -13.08 0.34
N LEU A 40 9.19 -13.23 1.66
CA LEU A 40 8.04 -12.72 2.42
C LEU A 40 7.94 -11.19 2.29
N LEU A 41 9.06 -10.47 2.42
CA LEU A 41 9.10 -9.02 2.26
C LEU A 41 8.73 -8.58 0.84
N LEU A 42 9.24 -9.26 -0.19
CA LEU A 42 8.90 -8.99 -1.60
C LEU A 42 7.41 -9.20 -1.88
N THR A 43 6.79 -10.25 -1.33
CA THR A 43 5.34 -10.50 -1.52
C THR A 43 4.46 -9.46 -0.80
N ALA A 44 4.89 -8.97 0.36
CA ALA A 44 4.17 -7.93 1.09
C ALA A 44 4.16 -6.58 0.35
N VAL A 45 5.27 -6.25 -0.35
CA VAL A 45 5.35 -5.01 -1.16
C VAL A 45 4.39 -5.05 -2.36
N VAL A 46 4.18 -6.21 -2.98
CA VAL A 46 3.22 -6.37 -4.09
C VAL A 46 1.77 -6.32 -3.61
N ALA A 47 1.48 -6.72 -2.37
CA ALA A 47 0.15 -6.58 -1.78
C ALA A 47 -0.21 -5.14 -1.40
N ALA A 48 0.78 -4.23 -1.32
CA ALA A 48 0.58 -2.82 -1.00
C ALA A 48 0.21 -1.96 -2.23
N ASN A 49 -0.37 -2.56 -3.26
CA ASN A 49 -0.96 -1.79 -4.35
C ASN A 49 -2.14 -1.01 -3.80
N ALA A 50 -1.94 0.30 -3.64
CA ALA A 50 -2.98 1.27 -3.40
C ALA A 50 -4.16 0.97 -4.31
N ILE A 51 -5.37 0.91 -3.76
CA ILE A 51 -6.61 0.67 -4.52
C ILE A 51 -6.64 1.70 -5.67
N VAL A 52 -6.32 1.24 -6.89
CA VAL A 52 -6.37 2.07 -8.09
C VAL A 52 -7.79 1.98 -8.60
N CYS A 53 -8.40 3.13 -8.85
CA CYS A 53 -9.70 3.22 -9.48
C CYS A 53 -9.58 2.70 -10.92
N THR A 54 -9.88 1.43 -11.12
CA THR A 54 -10.02 0.83 -12.45
C THR A 54 -11.48 0.92 -12.90
N PRO A 55 -11.74 0.99 -14.22
CA PRO A 55 -13.11 1.04 -14.74
C PRO A 55 -13.97 -0.16 -14.31
N GLU A 56 -13.34 -1.33 -14.14
CA GLU A 56 -13.99 -2.56 -13.68
C GLU A 56 -14.61 -2.41 -12.27
N ILE A 57 -13.99 -1.61 -11.39
CA ILE A 57 -14.53 -1.33 -10.05
C ILE A 57 -15.83 -0.52 -10.14
N CYS A 58 -15.88 0.49 -11.01
CA CYS A 58 -17.10 1.27 -11.23
C CYS A 58 -18.21 0.42 -11.87
N GLU A 59 -17.88 -0.51 -12.76
CA GLU A 59 -18.87 -1.44 -13.32
C GLU A 59 -19.45 -2.37 -12.25
N SER A 60 -18.62 -2.85 -11.32
CA SER A 60 -19.06 -3.70 -10.21
C SER A 60 -19.97 -2.99 -9.21
N GLN A 61 -19.89 -1.66 -9.10
CA GLN A 61 -20.73 -0.85 -8.21
C GLN A 61 -22.09 -0.47 -8.82
N LYS A 62 -22.32 -0.73 -10.11
CA LYS A 62 -23.60 -0.42 -10.75
C LYS A 62 -24.64 -1.52 -10.46
N PRO A 63 -25.91 -1.15 -10.25
CA PRO A 63 -26.47 0.21 -10.31
C PRO A 63 -26.18 1.01 -9.04
N CYS A 64 -25.87 2.30 -9.21
CA CYS A 64 -25.63 3.19 -8.07
C CYS A 64 -26.89 3.34 -7.20
N PRO A 65 -26.74 3.45 -5.87
CA PRO A 65 -27.86 3.71 -4.99
C PRO A 65 -28.47 5.08 -5.28
N GLN A 66 -29.80 5.18 -5.19
CA GLN A 66 -30.44 6.49 -5.21
C GLN A 66 -30.18 7.22 -3.91
N VAL A 67 -29.49 8.35 -4.01
CA VAL A 67 -29.15 9.23 -2.90
C VAL A 67 -30.05 10.46 -2.93
N GLN A 68 -30.63 10.79 -1.78
CA GLN A 68 -31.35 12.05 -1.56
C GLN A 68 -30.52 12.86 -0.55
N CYS A 69 -30.17 14.09 -0.94
CA CYS A 69 -29.34 14.95 -0.12
C CYS A 69 -30.19 15.74 0.86
N GLU A 70 -29.66 15.95 2.06
CA GLU A 70 -30.29 16.78 3.08
C GLU A 70 -30.12 18.28 2.75
N GLU A 71 -30.87 19.14 3.45
CA GLU A 71 -30.82 20.58 3.25
C GLU A 71 -29.39 21.11 3.50
N GLY A 72 -28.82 21.83 2.52
CA GLY A 72 -27.44 22.32 2.55
C GLY A 72 -26.39 21.39 1.92
N GLN A 73 -26.80 20.23 1.38
CA GLN A 73 -25.96 19.36 0.56
C GLN A 73 -26.33 19.44 -0.92
N THR A 74 -25.34 19.29 -1.78
CA THR A 74 -25.54 19.26 -3.23
C THR A 74 -25.28 17.85 -3.76
N LEU A 75 -26.19 17.36 -4.61
CA LEU A 75 -26.01 16.10 -5.31
C LEU A 75 -24.94 16.27 -6.40
N VAL A 76 -23.84 15.54 -6.27
CA VAL A 76 -22.74 15.51 -7.24
C VAL A 76 -22.72 14.13 -7.88
N GLU A 77 -22.94 14.06 -9.20
CA GLU A 77 -23.03 12.81 -9.98
C GLU A 77 -21.82 11.88 -9.86
N ASN A 78 -20.64 12.43 -9.58
CA ASN A 78 -19.37 11.71 -9.46
C ASN A 78 -18.74 11.93 -8.08
N GLY A 79 -19.56 12.02 -7.02
CA GLY A 79 -19.07 12.34 -5.68
C GLY A 79 -18.52 11.15 -4.88
N SER A 80 -18.74 9.91 -5.34
CA SER A 80 -18.32 8.71 -4.61
C SER A 80 -16.82 8.40 -4.76
N SER A 81 -16.36 7.37 -4.04
CA SER A 81 -15.02 6.83 -4.24
C SER A 81 -14.84 6.44 -5.71
N CYS A 82 -13.67 6.76 -6.25
CA CYS A 82 -13.36 6.55 -7.66
C CYS A 82 -14.30 7.25 -8.67
N GLU A 83 -15.08 8.24 -8.22
CA GLU A 83 -15.96 9.04 -9.08
C GLU A 83 -17.01 8.19 -9.83
N CYS A 84 -17.37 7.02 -9.29
CA CYS A 84 -18.23 6.04 -9.97
C CYS A 84 -19.73 6.32 -9.84
N CYS A 85 -20.16 6.95 -8.75
CA CYS A 85 -21.56 7.12 -8.37
C CYS A 85 -21.85 8.50 -7.77
N PRO A 86 -23.14 8.93 -7.78
CA PRO A 86 -23.55 10.16 -7.16
C PRO A 86 -23.37 10.12 -5.64
N ALA A 87 -22.98 11.26 -5.07
CA ALA A 87 -22.92 11.46 -3.62
C ALA A 87 -23.36 12.88 -3.24
N CYS A 88 -23.79 13.02 -1.99
CA CYS A 88 -24.16 14.31 -1.42
C CYS A 88 -22.93 14.97 -0.81
N ILE A 89 -22.61 16.17 -1.29
CA ILE A 89 -21.41 16.91 -0.92
C ILE A 89 -21.81 18.24 -0.29
N THR A 90 -21.21 18.55 0.86
CA THR A 90 -21.26 19.89 1.46
C THR A 90 -20.08 20.71 0.94
N PHE A 91 -20.36 21.89 0.40
CA PHE A 91 -19.32 22.79 -0.06
C PHE A 91 -18.79 23.65 1.08
N LEU A 92 -17.46 23.74 1.16
CA LEU A 92 -16.71 24.51 2.15
C LEU A 92 -16.15 25.77 1.50
N GLY A 93 -16.44 26.91 2.10
CA GLY A 93 -15.93 28.21 1.71
C GLY A 93 -14.48 28.44 2.14
N LYS A 94 -13.94 29.59 1.74
CA LYS A 94 -12.56 29.98 2.07
C LYS A 94 -12.33 30.07 3.58
N GLY A 95 -11.25 29.43 4.04
CA GLY A 95 -10.84 29.39 5.44
C GLY A 95 -11.55 28.32 6.27
N GLU A 96 -12.50 27.59 5.70
CA GLU A 96 -13.12 26.45 6.38
C GLU A 96 -12.21 25.23 6.38
N LYS A 97 -12.30 24.43 7.45
CA LYS A 97 -11.49 23.22 7.61
C LYS A 97 -11.96 22.14 6.65
N CYS A 98 -11.03 21.57 5.91
CA CYS A 98 -11.30 20.48 4.98
C CYS A 98 -10.61 19.21 5.46
N PRO A 99 -11.24 18.03 5.31
CA PRO A 99 -10.56 16.78 5.61
C PRO A 99 -9.41 16.58 4.62
N SER A 100 -8.24 16.16 5.11
CA SER A 100 -7.09 15.88 4.25
C SER A 100 -7.50 14.84 3.19
N SER A 101 -7.61 15.25 1.95
CA SER A 101 -8.07 14.42 0.81
C SER A 101 -7.10 13.31 0.41
N HIS A 102 -5.97 13.17 1.12
CA HIS A 102 -4.86 12.29 0.76
C HIS A 102 -5.01 10.83 1.21
N VAL A 103 -6.12 10.45 1.84
CA VAL A 103 -6.35 9.04 2.20
C VAL A 103 -6.79 8.26 0.97
N ARG A 104 -5.81 7.74 0.23
CA ARG A 104 -6.02 6.85 -0.92
C ARG A 104 -6.72 5.57 -0.44
N GLY A 105 -7.98 5.39 -0.85
CA GLY A 105 -8.83 4.27 -0.43
C GLY A 105 -9.75 4.54 0.78
N GLY A 106 -9.81 5.79 1.26
CA GLY A 106 -10.78 6.21 2.28
C GLY A 106 -12.20 6.35 1.70
N PRO A 107 -13.24 6.43 2.57
CA PRO A 107 -14.57 6.80 2.13
C PRO A 107 -14.53 8.16 1.42
N PRO A 108 -15.34 8.37 0.37
CA PRO A 108 -15.36 9.64 -0.34
C PRO A 108 -15.64 10.77 0.64
N PRO A 109 -14.90 11.88 0.56
CA PRO A 109 -15.13 13.00 1.46
C PRO A 109 -16.54 13.55 1.20
N THR A 110 -17.35 13.62 2.25
CA THR A 110 -18.69 14.24 2.21
C THR A 110 -18.63 15.76 2.15
N THR A 111 -17.42 16.32 2.15
CA THR A 111 -17.13 17.75 2.14
C THR A 111 -16.09 18.05 1.07
N LYS A 112 -16.32 19.11 0.29
CA LYS A 112 -15.42 19.56 -0.78
C LYS A 112 -15.31 21.08 -0.71
N CYS A 113 -14.15 21.65 -1.01
CA CYS A 113 -14.06 23.11 -1.14
C CYS A 113 -14.91 23.61 -2.34
N GLU A 114 -15.43 24.83 -2.25
CA GLU A 114 -16.09 25.50 -3.38
C GLU A 114 -15.17 25.61 -4.61
N ASP A 115 -15.77 25.83 -5.78
CA ASP A 115 -15.02 25.97 -7.03
C ASP A 115 -13.96 27.08 -6.94
N GLY A 116 -12.72 26.76 -7.35
CA GLY A 116 -11.57 27.67 -7.26
C GLY A 116 -10.85 27.66 -5.91
N LEU A 117 -11.25 26.80 -4.97
CA LEU A 117 -10.57 26.56 -3.70
C LEU A 117 -9.97 25.15 -3.67
N SER A 118 -8.77 25.03 -3.11
CA SER A 118 -8.16 23.75 -2.79
C SER A 118 -7.87 23.62 -1.30
N CYS A 119 -7.93 22.39 -0.81
CA CYS A 119 -7.64 22.04 0.57
C CYS A 119 -6.12 22.03 0.79
N LEU A 120 -5.56 23.10 1.36
CA LEU A 120 -4.12 23.24 1.62
C LEU A 120 -3.84 23.30 3.12
N GLU A 121 -2.65 22.86 3.51
CA GLU A 121 -2.15 22.97 4.88
C GLU A 121 -1.69 24.41 5.16
N ASN A 122 -2.16 24.99 6.27
CA ASN A 122 -1.73 26.29 6.78
C ASN A 122 -0.54 26.19 7.75
N GLU A 123 -0.03 27.33 8.21
CA GLU A 123 1.07 27.42 9.20
C GLU A 123 0.77 26.70 10.53
N ASP A 124 -0.51 26.57 10.89
CA ASP A 124 -0.97 25.83 12.08
C ASP A 124 -1.11 24.31 11.86
N HIS A 125 -0.59 23.77 10.74
CA HIS A 125 -0.76 22.36 10.34
C HIS A 125 -2.22 21.93 10.19
N GLU A 126 -3.09 22.88 9.85
CA GLU A 126 -4.51 22.66 9.61
C GLU A 126 -4.82 22.74 8.12
N TYR A 127 -5.61 21.78 7.63
CA TYR A 127 -6.08 21.77 6.26
C TYR A 127 -7.31 22.68 6.12
N VAL A 128 -7.18 23.74 5.33
CA VAL A 128 -8.30 24.65 5.04
C VAL A 128 -8.47 24.89 3.54
N CYS A 129 -9.67 25.29 3.14
CA CYS A 129 -9.96 25.71 1.78
C CYS A 129 -9.33 27.08 1.51
N THR A 130 -8.35 27.13 0.61
CA THR A 130 -7.72 28.38 0.18
C THR A 130 -7.75 28.51 -1.34
N CYS A 131 -7.62 29.73 -1.84
CA CYS A 131 -7.64 29.98 -3.27
C CYS A 131 -6.40 29.36 -3.91
N THR A 132 -6.60 28.48 -4.89
CA THR A 132 -5.52 28.11 -5.81
C THR A 132 -5.60 29.00 -7.03
N CYS A 133 -4.55 29.77 -7.25
CA CYS A 133 -4.33 30.43 -8.52
C CYS A 133 -3.82 29.35 -9.50
N ASP A 134 -4.72 28.54 -10.05
CA ASP A 134 -4.39 27.74 -11.22
C ASP A 134 -4.08 28.70 -12.38
N ASN A 135 -2.84 28.62 -12.87
CA ASN A 135 -2.26 29.48 -13.91
C ASN A 135 -2.39 28.84 -15.29
#